data_AF-A0A5C6W1C8-F1
#
_entry.id   AF-A0A5C6W1C8-F1
#
_cell.length_a   1.000
_cell.length_b   1.000
_cell.length_c   1.000
_cell.angle_alpha   90.00
_cell.angle_beta   90.00
_cell.angle_gamma   90.00
#
_symmetry.space_group_name_H-M   'P 1'
#
loop_
_entity.id
_entity.type
_entity.pdbx_description
1 polymer ?
#
loop_
_entity_poly.entity_id
_entity_poly.type
_entity_poly.pdbx_seq_one_letter_code
_entity_poly.pdbx_strand_id
1 'polypeptide(L)'
;MDEIKALLSKALKDNKKLIKGEKFSVKAQLKGTDDYINLYVNDAVVAVYDADDQDLNIINYDYKKEVKYFGDCLEEEGMEVYIDEGLMN
;
A
#
# COMPACT_ATOMS: atom_id res chain seq x y z
N MET A 1 4.40 -5.28 16.38
CA MET A 1 4.05 -3.85 16.58
C MET A 1 5.21 -2.90 16.24
N ASP A 2 6.44 -3.16 16.68
CA ASP A 2 7.59 -2.30 16.35
C ASP A 2 8.18 -2.55 14.96
N GLU A 3 8.12 -3.81 14.48
CA GLU A 3 8.53 -4.15 13.11
C GLU A 3 7.63 -3.47 12.08
N ILE A 4 6.29 -3.60 12.18
CA ILE A 4 5.29 -2.93 11.31
C ILE A 4 5.50 -1.41 11.26
N LYS A 5 5.94 -0.76 12.34
CA LYS A 5 6.23 0.69 12.37
C LYS A 5 7.52 1.04 11.65
N ALA A 6 8.58 0.23 11.79
CA ALA A 6 9.84 0.44 11.06
C ALA A 6 9.63 0.29 9.55
N LEU A 7 8.81 -0.70 9.20
CA LEU A 7 8.26 -1.00 7.89
C LEU A 7 7.54 0.18 7.24
N LEU A 8 6.50 0.69 7.92
CA LEU A 8 5.74 1.86 7.52
C LEU A 8 6.64 3.09 7.34
N SER A 9 7.63 3.25 8.22
CA SER A 9 8.55 4.40 8.23
C SER A 9 9.48 4.41 7.02
N LYS A 10 9.89 3.25 6.52
CA LYS A 10 10.74 3.12 5.34
C LYS A 10 9.91 3.09 4.05
N ALA A 11 8.73 2.45 4.03
CA ALA A 11 7.73 2.61 2.96
C ALA A 11 7.30 4.09 2.75
N LEU A 12 7.14 4.87 3.82
CA LEU A 12 6.87 6.32 3.76
C LEU A 12 8.09 7.13 3.26
N LYS A 13 9.31 6.70 3.57
CA LYS A 13 10.55 7.37 3.12
C LYS A 13 10.87 7.10 1.65
N ASP A 14 10.63 5.88 1.18
CA ASP A 14 10.83 5.49 -0.22
C ASP A 14 9.66 5.89 -1.12
N ASN A 15 8.41 5.97 -0.61
CA ASN A 15 7.32 6.69 -1.27
C ASN A 15 7.70 8.14 -1.59
N LYS A 16 8.39 8.83 -0.67
CA LYS A 16 8.92 10.19 -0.90
C LYS A 16 9.86 10.28 -2.12
N LYS A 17 10.36 9.15 -2.62
CA LYS A 17 11.29 9.01 -3.75
C LYS A 17 10.68 8.44 -5.04
N LEU A 18 9.62 7.63 -5.02
CA LEU A 18 9.00 7.06 -6.24
C LEU A 18 7.68 7.71 -6.67
N ILE A 19 7.05 8.46 -5.77
CA ILE A 19 6.13 9.56 -6.11
C ILE A 19 6.85 10.67 -6.93
N LYS A 20 8.18 10.61 -7.05
CA LYS A 20 9.00 11.57 -7.82
C LYS A 20 8.89 11.38 -9.33
N GLY A 21 7.68 11.54 -9.86
CA GLY A 21 7.41 11.74 -11.29
C GLY A 21 5.92 11.91 -11.58
N GLU A 22 5.08 11.09 -10.94
CA GLU A 22 3.62 11.14 -11.04
C GLU A 22 2.96 11.17 -9.65
N LYS A 23 1.75 11.73 -9.58
CA LYS A 23 1.02 12.10 -8.34
C LYS A 23 0.48 10.91 -7.55
N PHE A 24 1.33 9.96 -7.21
CA PHE A 24 0.99 8.91 -6.26
C PHE A 24 1.21 9.43 -4.83
N SER A 25 0.45 8.97 -3.84
CA SER A 25 0.76 9.26 -2.43
C SER A 25 0.24 8.18 -1.50
N VAL A 26 0.86 8.04 -0.33
CA VAL A 26 0.50 6.99 0.62
C VAL A 26 0.14 7.59 1.97
N LYS A 27 -0.94 7.09 2.57
CA LYS A 27 -1.40 7.51 3.90
C LYS A 27 -1.78 6.28 4.73
N ALA A 28 -1.07 6.11 5.84
CA ALA A 28 -1.44 5.13 6.84
C ALA A 28 -2.46 5.69 7.83
N GLN A 29 -3.43 4.87 8.21
CA GLN A 29 -4.39 5.11 9.26
C GLN A 29 -4.24 4.00 10.30
N LEU A 30 -3.65 4.35 11.45
CA LEU A 30 -3.40 3.40 12.53
C LEU A 30 -4.33 3.72 13.68
N LYS A 31 -5.45 2.98 13.78
CA LYS A 31 -6.44 3.14 14.85
C LYS A 31 -6.34 2.04 15.90
N GLY A 32 -5.50 1.02 15.69
CA GLY A 32 -5.26 -0.11 16.59
C GLY A 32 -6.30 -1.21 16.53
N THR A 33 -7.38 -1.03 15.74
CA THR A 33 -8.41 -2.06 15.46
C THR A 33 -8.71 -2.21 13.98
N ASP A 34 -8.20 -1.30 13.15
CA ASP A 34 -8.40 -1.25 11.70
C ASP A 34 -7.20 -0.47 11.13
N ASP A 35 -6.04 -1.11 11.13
CA ASP A 35 -4.81 -0.47 10.66
C ASP A 35 -4.70 -0.66 9.14
N TYR A 36 -4.78 0.42 8.37
CA TYR A 36 -4.72 0.33 6.90
C TYR A 36 -3.84 1.39 6.26
N ILE A 37 -3.36 1.10 5.05
CA ILE A 37 -2.53 1.98 4.25
C ILE A 37 -3.18 2.20 2.89
N ASN A 38 -3.53 3.45 2.60
CA ASN A 38 -4.11 3.84 1.33
C ASN A 38 -3.02 4.30 0.36
N LEU A 39 -3.10 3.81 -0.88
CA LEU A 39 -2.42 4.38 -2.04
C LEU A 39 -3.37 5.29 -2.80
N TYR A 40 -2.90 6.50 -3.12
CA TYR A 40 -3.67 7.54 -3.81
C TYR A 40 -3.04 7.90 -5.14
N VAL A 41 -3.88 8.33 -6.08
CA VAL A 41 -3.52 9.02 -7.33
C VAL A 41 -4.44 10.22 -7.51
N ASN A 42 -3.90 11.43 -7.70
CA ASN A 42 -4.71 12.64 -7.89
C ASN A 42 -5.85 12.79 -6.84
N ASP A 43 -5.54 12.55 -5.57
CA ASP A 43 -6.49 12.58 -4.44
C ASP A 43 -7.56 11.47 -4.41
N ALA A 44 -7.55 10.53 -5.36
CA ALA A 44 -8.40 9.34 -5.36
C ALA A 44 -7.66 8.12 -4.79
N VAL A 45 -8.32 7.31 -3.96
CA VAL A 45 -7.76 6.03 -3.47
C VAL A 45 -7.78 5.01 -4.62
N VAL A 46 -6.64 4.38 -4.88
CA VAL A 46 -6.50 3.35 -5.92
C VAL A 46 -6.20 1.96 -5.35
N ALA A 47 -5.71 1.89 -4.12
CA ALA A 47 -5.58 0.64 -3.36
C ALA A 47 -5.60 0.88 -1.85
N VAL A 48 -5.95 -0.16 -1.11
CA VAL A 48 -5.97 -0.19 0.35
C VAL A 48 -5.29 -1.47 0.82
N TYR A 49 -4.21 -1.35 1.58
CA TYR A 49 -3.60 -2.45 2.31
C TYR A 49 -4.22 -2.51 3.70
N ASP A 50 -4.85 -3.61 4.04
CA ASP A 50 -5.30 -3.94 5.38
C ASP A 50 -4.14 -4.61 6.13
N ALA A 51 -3.66 -4.00 7.21
CA ALA A 51 -2.51 -4.54 7.96
C ALA A 51 -2.89 -5.67 8.92
N ASP A 52 -4.17 -5.77 9.28
CA ASP A 52 -4.68 -6.81 10.15
C ASP A 52 -4.92 -8.10 9.35
N ASP A 53 -5.50 -7.96 8.16
CA ASP A 53 -5.74 -9.08 7.22
C ASP A 53 -4.58 -9.32 6.24
N GLN A 54 -3.60 -8.40 6.17
CA GLN A 54 -2.44 -8.45 5.27
C GLN A 54 -2.80 -8.43 3.78
N ASP A 55 -3.99 -7.92 3.46
CA ASP A 55 -4.57 -7.91 2.13
C ASP A 55 -4.38 -6.56 1.44
N LEU A 56 -3.80 -6.55 0.24
CA LEU A 56 -3.74 -5.39 -0.64
C LEU A 56 -4.88 -5.43 -1.66
N ASN A 57 -5.93 -4.68 -1.35
CA ASN A 57 -7.12 -4.56 -2.16
C ASN A 57 -6.94 -3.50 -3.27
N ILE A 58 -7.10 -3.91 -4.53
CA ILE A 58 -7.08 -3.01 -5.68
C ILE A 58 -8.45 -2.34 -5.80
N ILE A 59 -8.50 -1.00 -5.68
CA ILE A 59 -9.73 -0.21 -5.87
C ILE A 59 -9.86 0.23 -7.33
N ASN A 60 -8.75 0.53 -8.00
CA ASN A 60 -8.73 0.90 -9.41
C ASN A 60 -7.70 0.07 -10.20
N TYR A 61 -8.20 -0.80 -11.08
CA TYR A 61 -7.39 -1.71 -11.89
C TYR A 61 -6.59 -1.03 -13.01
N ASP A 62 -6.93 0.21 -13.39
CA ASP A 62 -6.10 0.99 -14.32
C ASP A 62 -4.68 1.21 -13.77
N TYR A 63 -4.54 1.17 -12.44
CA TYR A 63 -3.28 1.32 -11.70
C TYR A 63 -2.73 -0.01 -11.18
N LYS A 64 -3.14 -1.16 -11.74
CA LYS A 64 -2.73 -2.48 -11.23
C LYS A 64 -1.21 -2.64 -11.11
N LYS A 65 -0.44 -2.06 -12.05
CA LYS A 65 1.03 -2.16 -12.03
C LYS A 65 1.63 -1.40 -10.86
N GLU A 66 1.12 -0.21 -10.59
CA GLU A 66 1.55 0.68 -9.51
C GLU A 66 1.12 0.14 -8.16
N VAL A 67 -0.08 -0.47 -8.08
CA VAL A 67 -0.53 -1.18 -6.88
C VAL A 67 0.34 -2.39 -6.60
N LYS A 68 0.70 -3.19 -7.62
CA LYS A 68 1.63 -4.31 -7.43
C LYS A 68 3.00 -3.84 -6.93
N TYR A 69 3.53 -2.78 -7.55
CA TYR A 69 4.78 -2.17 -7.10
C TYR A 69 4.69 -1.67 -5.64
N PHE A 70 3.56 -1.06 -5.27
CA PHE A 70 3.30 -0.68 -3.89
C PHE A 70 3.29 -1.88 -2.94
N GLY A 71 2.70 -3.01 -3.34
CA GLY A 71 2.78 -4.28 -2.62
C GLY A 71 4.22 -4.77 -2.44
N ASP A 72 5.02 -4.81 -3.50
CA ASP A 72 6.44 -5.20 -3.44
C ASP A 72 7.21 -4.31 -2.43
N CYS A 73 6.92 -3.00 -2.39
CA CYS A 73 7.51 -2.09 -1.41
C CYS A 73 7.07 -2.39 0.03
N LEU A 74 5.87 -2.89 0.27
CA LEU A 74 5.44 -3.31 1.61
C LEU A 74 6.19 -4.61 2.00
N GLU A 75 6.33 -5.56 1.07
CA GLU A 75 7.09 -6.80 1.30
C GLU A 75 8.58 -6.57 1.58
N GLU A 76 9.25 -5.67 0.86
CA GLU A 76 10.66 -5.31 1.07
C GLU A 76 10.94 -4.77 2.47
N GLU A 77 9.90 -4.26 3.11
CA GLU A 77 9.97 -3.77 4.46
C GLU A 77 9.76 -4.91 5.47
N GLY A 78 9.11 -6.01 5.07
CA GLY A 78 8.74 -7.15 5.92
C GLY A 78 7.25 -7.25 6.27
N MET A 79 6.35 -6.65 5.48
CA MET A 79 4.92 -6.91 5.54
C MET A 79 4.61 -8.15 4.70
N GLU A 80 3.73 -9.00 5.20
CA GLU A 80 3.09 -9.98 4.31
C GLU A 80 2.05 -9.25 3.47
N VAL A 81 1.99 -9.55 2.18
CA VAL A 81 1.08 -8.89 1.25
C VAL A 81 0.38 -9.94 0.38
N TYR A 82 -0.92 -10.05 0.56
CA TYR A 82 -1.78 -10.83 -0.32
C TYR A 82 -2.51 -9.89 -1.26
N ILE A 83 -2.18 -9.94 -2.55
CA ILE A 83 -2.88 -9.15 -3.57
C ILE A 83 -4.07 -9.97 -4.04
N ASP A 84 -5.28 -9.58 -3.65
CA ASP A 84 -6.50 -10.13 -4.26
C ASP A 84 -6.63 -9.54 -5.68
N GLU A 85 -6.15 -10.30 -6.67
CA GLU A 85 -6.27 -9.92 -8.08
C GLU A 85 -7.71 -10.05 -8.61
N GLY A 86 -8.65 -10.60 -7.81
CA GLY A 86 -9.94 -11.08 -8.27
C GLY A 86 -9.79 -12.26 -9.21
N LEU A 87 -10.65 -13.28 -9.10
CA LEU A 87 -10.71 -14.35 -10.10
C LEU A 87 -11.03 -13.73 -11.48
N MET A 88 -10.01 -13.55 -12.31
CA MET A 88 -10.18 -13.20 -13.73
C MET A 88 -11.00 -14.31 -14.38
N ASN A 89 -12.20 -13.96 -14.86
CA ASN A 89 -12.90 -14.68 -15.92
C ASN A 89 -12.84 -13.86 -17.19
#